data_AF-A0A257ZA05-F1
#
_entry.id   AF-A0A257ZA05-F1
#
_cell.length_a   1.000
_cell.length_b   1.000
_cell.length_c   1.000
_cell.angle_alpha   90.00
_cell.angle_beta   90.00
_cell.angle_gamma   90.00
#
_symmetry.space_group_name_H-M   'P 1'
#
loop_
_entity.id
_entity.type
_entity.pdbx_description
1 polymer ?
#
loop_
_entity_poly.entity_id
_entity_poly.type
_entity_poly.pdbx_seq_one_letter_code
_entity_poly.pdbx_strand_id
1 'polypeptide(L)' 'MIVCSCNVFSDHQVRDALANSSGVRSTGQVYRCLGCSPQCGRCARTIRAILDEVHGSCAACPAECPAASLSTKVIAAE' A
#
# COMPACT_ATOMS: atom_id res chain seq x y z
N MET A 1 15.15 3.35 -1.19
CA MET A 1 15.12 3.41 0.29
C MET A 1 14.89 2.02 0.88
N ILE A 2 15.62 1.63 1.93
CA ILE A 2 15.24 0.43 2.72
C ILE A 2 13.98 0.74 3.51
N VAL A 3 12.95 -0.09 3.33
CA VAL A 3 11.67 0.05 4.02
C VAL A 3 11.65 -0.78 5.31
N CYS A 4 12.17 -2.01 5.28
CA CYS A 4 12.19 -2.90 6.44
C CYS A 4 13.61 -3.37 6.74
N SER A 5 14.15 -3.03 7.91
CA SER A 5 15.46 -3.53 8.36
C SER A 5 15.41 -4.98 8.86
N CYS A 6 14.29 -5.42 9.44
CA CYS A 6 14.11 -6.78 9.93
C CYS A 6 14.15 -7.83 8.82
N ASN A 7 13.43 -7.56 7.73
CA ASN A 7 13.32 -8.46 6.58
C ASN A 7 14.17 -8.00 5.39
N VAL A 8 14.95 -6.93 5.58
CA VAL A 8 15.91 -6.36 4.61
C VAL A 8 15.32 -6.20 3.21
N PHE A 9 14.24 -5.42 3.09
CA PHE A 9 13.66 -5.08 1.79
C PHE A 9 13.47 -3.57 1.57
N SER A 10 13.54 -3.19 0.31
CA SER A 10 13.46 -1.82 -0.20
C SER A 10 12.06 -1.43 -0.68
N ASP A 11 11.85 -0.13 -0.92
CA ASP A 11 10.63 0.38 -1.53
C ASP A 11 10.42 -0.17 -2.94
N HIS A 12 11.50 -0.35 -3.71
CA HIS A 12 11.42 -0.96 -5.04
C HIS A 12 10.84 -2.38 -4.97
N GLN A 13 11.29 -3.20 -4.02
CA GLN A 13 10.74 -4.55 -3.82
C GLN A 13 9.26 -4.51 -3.39
N VAL A 14 8.85 -3.52 -2.58
CA VAL A 14 7.44 -3.33 -2.24
C VAL A 14 6.64 -2.99 -3.49
N ARG A 15 7.09 -2.03 -4.31
CA ARG A 15 6.39 -1.62 -5.55
C ARG A 15 6.34 -2.75 -6.57
N ASP A 16 7.41 -3.52 -6.72
CA ASP A 16 7.46 -4.70 -7.58
C ASP A 16 6.44 -5.77 -7.13
N ALA A 17 6.37 -6.06 -5.82
CA ALA A 17 5.37 -6.96 -5.28
C ALA A 17 3.94 -6.50 -5.56
N LEU A 18 3.67 -5.19 -5.54
CA LEU A 18 2.37 -4.62 -5.89
C LEU A 18 2.07 -4.71 -7.39
N ALA A 19 3.07 -4.51 -8.25
CA ALA A 19 2.92 -4.58 -9.70
C ALA A 19 2.70 -6.03 -10.19
N ASN A 20 3.39 -6.99 -9.57
CA ASN A 20 3.37 -8.40 -9.96
C ASN A 20 2.25 -9.21 -9.29
N SER A 21 1.53 -8.63 -8.32
CA SER A 21 0.45 -9.31 -7.59
C SER A 21 -0.85 -8.54 -7.68
N SER A 22 -1.86 -9.14 -8.33
CA SER A 22 -3.20 -8.56 -8.37
C SER A 22 -3.86 -8.51 -6.99
N GLY A 23 -4.38 -7.34 -6.61
CA GLY A 23 -5.26 -7.19 -5.45
C GLY A 23 -4.57 -7.07 -4.09
N VAL A 24 -3.29 -6.72 -4.04
CA VAL A 24 -2.60 -6.43 -2.78
C VAL A 24 -3.09 -5.10 -2.20
N ARG A 25 -3.87 -5.14 -1.11
CA ARG A 25 -4.50 -3.96 -0.48
C ARG A 25 -4.10 -3.76 0.98
N SER A 26 -3.23 -4.62 1.51
CA SER A 26 -2.81 -4.58 2.91
C SER A 26 -1.33 -4.87 3.07
N THR A 27 -0.75 -4.33 4.13
CA THR A 27 0.64 -4.56 4.53
C THR A 27 0.95 -6.05 4.71
N GLY A 28 0.01 -6.80 5.30
CA GLY A 28 0.13 -8.25 5.47
C GLY A 28 0.21 -9.03 4.16
N GLN A 29 -0.49 -8.57 3.12
CA GLN A 29 -0.37 -9.15 1.78
C GLN A 29 0.99 -8.85 1.15
N VAL A 30 1.54 -7.63 1.34
CA VAL A 30 2.90 -7.31 0.86
C VAL A 30 3.95 -8.24 1.46
N TYR A 31 3.91 -8.49 2.78
CA TYR A 31 4.83 -9.44 3.40
C TYR A 31 4.71 -10.84 2.81
N ARG A 32 3.47 -11.32 2.58
CA ARG A 32 3.23 -12.62 1.94
C ARG A 32 3.76 -12.68 0.51
N CYS A 33 3.57 -11.64 -0.30
CA CYS A 33 4.12 -11.55 -1.65
C CYS A 33 5.65 -11.58 -1.65
N LEU A 34 6.29 -10.97 -0.63
CA LEU A 34 7.75 -11.00 -0.44
C LEU A 34 8.25 -12.25 0.28
N GLY A 35 7.38 -13.21 0.61
CA GLY A 35 7.75 -14.47 1.26
C GLY A 35 8.24 -14.33 2.71
N CYS A 36 7.83 -13.29 3.43
CA CYS A 36 8.25 -13.05 4.81
C CYS A 36 7.06 -12.78 5.75
N SER A 37 7.35 -12.78 7.06
CA SER A 37 6.40 -12.40 8.11
C SER A 37 6.83 -11.09 8.78
N PRO A 38 5.89 -10.28 9.30
CA PRO A 38 6.24 -9.08 10.06
C PRO A 38 6.98 -9.44 11.34
N GLN A 39 8.06 -8.72 11.66
CA GLN A 39 8.82 -8.92 12.91
C GLN A 39 8.53 -7.83 13.95
N CYS A 40 8.97 -6.58 13.71
CA CYS A 40 8.71 -5.46 14.63
C CYS A 40 7.62 -4.49 14.14
N GLY A 41 7.16 -4.62 12.89
CA GLY A 41 6.06 -3.83 12.33
C GLY A 41 6.34 -2.34 12.04
N ARG A 42 7.51 -1.79 12.39
CA ARG A 42 7.81 -0.34 12.24
C ARG A 42 7.68 0.17 10.80
N CYS A 43 7.98 -0.69 9.83
CA CYS A 43 7.87 -0.36 8.41
C CYS A 43 6.43 -0.33 7.88
N ALA A 44 5.44 -0.76 8.68
CA ALA A 44 4.05 -0.90 8.21
C ALA A 44 3.43 0.43 7.74
N ARG A 45 3.78 1.55 8.40
CA ARG A 45 3.32 2.88 7.98
C ARG A 45 3.89 3.27 6.61
N THR A 46 5.17 3.03 6.38
CA THR A 46 5.82 3.30 5.09
C THR A 46 5.24 2.43 3.97
N ILE A 47 5.04 1.14 4.23
CA ILE A 47 4.40 0.23 3.27
C ILE A 47 2.97 0.70 2.97
N ARG A 48 2.23 1.17 3.98
CA ARG A 48 0.89 1.72 3.79
C ARG A 48 0.89 2.99 2.93
N ALA A 49 1.83 3.90 3.14
CA ALA A 49 1.98 5.08 2.29
C ALA A 49 2.23 4.68 0.83
N ILE A 50 3.11 3.70 0.57
CA ILE A 50 3.35 3.18 -0.78
C ILE A 50 2.07 2.55 -1.38
N LEU A 51 1.31 1.80 -0.58
CA LEU A 51 0.01 1.26 -1.00
C LEU A 51 -0.96 2.38 -1.39
N ASP A 52 -1.06 3.42 -0.58
CA ASP A 52 -1.97 4.54 -0.83
C ASP A 52 -1.48 5.38 -2.04
N GLU A 53 -0.18 5.50 -2.28
CA GLU A 53 0.35 6.11 -3.52
C GLU A 53 -0.03 5.32 -4.77
N VAL A 54 0.11 3.99 -4.73
CA VAL A 54 -0.17 3.12 -5.88
C VAL A 54 -1.68 3.02 -6.15
N HIS A 55 -2.52 2.97 -5.10
CA HIS A 55 -3.97 2.80 -5.25
C HIS A 55 -4.76 4.12 -5.22
N GLY A 56 -4.23 5.16 -4.59
CA GLY A 56 -4.87 6.46 -4.41
C GLY A 56 -4.75 7.37 -5.63
N SER A 57 -4.03 6.96 -6.68
CA SER A 57 -3.94 7.69 -7.95
C SER A 57 -5.19 7.48 -8.83
N CYS A 58 -6.38 7.71 -8.26
CA CYS A 58 -7.62 7.97 -9.01
C CYS A 58 -7.92 9.48 -8.96
N ALA A 59 -6.92 10.31 -9.24
CA ALA A 59 -7.14 11.76 -9.41
C ALA A 59 -7.60 12.11 -10.84
N ALA A 60 -7.44 11.17 -11.79
CA ALA A 60 -7.74 11.38 -13.21
C ALA A 60 -8.96 10.58 -13.72
N CYS A 61 -9.66 9.89 -12.83
CA CYS A 61 -10.87 9.18 -13.22
C CYS A 61 -12.02 10.18 -13.42
N PRO A 62 -12.76 10.14 -14.56
CA PRO A 62 -13.94 10.98 -14.73
C PRO A 62 -14.92 10.70 -13.60
N ALA A 63 -15.69 11.74 -13.21
CA ALA A 63 -16.51 11.81 -11.99
C ALA A 63 -17.60 10.71 -11.81
N GLU A 64 -17.65 9.73 -12.72
CA GLU A 64 -18.59 8.62 -12.76
C GLU A 64 -18.02 7.33 -12.16
N CYS A 65 -16.79 7.35 -11.62
CA CYS A 65 -16.23 6.19 -10.93
C CYS A 65 -16.85 6.04 -9.53
N PRO A 66 -17.57 4.93 -9.23
CA PRO A 66 -18.21 4.72 -7.92
C PRO A 66 -17.21 4.65 -6.75
N ALA A 67 -15.92 4.46 -7.03
CA ALA A 67 -14.84 4.52 -6.04
C ALA A 67 -14.51 5.94 -5.55
N ALA A 68 -14.78 6.99 -6.34
CA ALA A 68 -14.51 8.37 -5.96
C ALA A 68 -15.36 8.82 -4.76
N SER A 69 -16.60 8.33 -4.67
CA SER A 69 -17.55 8.65 -3.58
C SER A 69 -17.16 8.06 -2.22
N LEU A 70 -16.23 7.11 -2.15
CA LEU A 70 -15.75 6.54 -0.87
C LEU A 70 -14.54 7.27 -0.28
N SER A 71 -13.75 7.98 -1.09
CA SER A 71 -12.56 8.71 -0.59
C SER A 71 -12.92 9.87 0.35
N THR A 72 -14.07 10.53 0.13
CA THR A 72 -14.51 11.69 0.91
C THR A 72 -15.01 11.34 2.32
N LYS A 73 -15.29 10.06 2.62
CA LYS A 73 -15.89 9.67 3.90
C LYS A 73 -14.90 9.47 5.06
N VAL A 74 -13.59 9.51 4.82
CA VAL A 74 -12.57 9.25 5.86
C VAL A 74 -12.00 10.53 6.48
N ILE A 75 -12.30 11.71 5.93
CA ILE A 75 -11.81 13.02 6.42
C ILE A 75 -12.78 13.76 7.37
N ALA A 76 -13.95 13.19 7.68
CA ALA A 76 -14.93 13.81 8.58
C ALA A 76 -15.22 12.90 9.78
N ALA A 77 -14.31 12.93 10.77
CA ALA A 77 -14.58 12.52 12.13
C ALA A 77 -13.81 13.46 13.07
N GLU A 78 -14.39 14.64 13.30
CA GLU A 78 -14.36 15.36 14.59
C GLU A 78 -15.80 15.46 15.08
#